data_AF-A0A7K4B2H8-F1
#
_entry.id   AF-A0A7K4B2H8-F1
#
_cell.length_a   1.000
_cell.length_b   1.000
_cell.length_c   1.000
_cell.angle_alpha   90.00
_cell.angle_beta   90.00
_cell.angle_gamma   90.00
#
_symmetry.space_group_name_H-M   'P 1'
#
loop_
_entity.id
_entity.type
_entity.pdbx_description
1 polymer ?
#
loop_
_entity_poly.entity_id
_entity_poly.type
_entity_poly.pdbx_seq_one_letter_code
_entity_poly.pdbx_strand_id
1 'polypeptide(L)'
;MRRNIAIEMLNQTPVQDQQIELVERKCLGHPDSIADGIAESISRALCNTYIDQFGGVLHHNTDQGEIVAGESMPQFGGGKIIKPIFILLDGRATKEFKGEKIATDTVALKAAKDYLRSVVPELDLDRHLIMDCRLGTGSTDLRDVFNPEEGKIPRANDTSFGVSYAPFSDLEKCIREVS
;
A
#
# COMPACT_ATOMS: atom_id res chain seq x y z
N MET A 1 -11.30 11.07 -27.59
CA MET A 1 -12.25 11.84 -26.77
C MET A 1 -11.59 13.14 -26.32
N ARG A 2 -12.34 14.24 -26.24
CA ARG A 2 -11.87 15.47 -25.60
C ARG A 2 -11.91 15.26 -24.08
N ARG A 3 -10.94 15.78 -23.33
CA ARG A 3 -10.92 15.66 -21.86
C ARG A 3 -12.01 16.54 -21.25
N ASN A 4 -12.69 16.04 -20.22
CA ASN A 4 -13.69 16.78 -19.45
C ASN A 4 -12.99 17.58 -18.34
N ILE A 5 -12.49 18.77 -18.69
CA ILE A 5 -11.75 19.64 -17.76
C ILE A 5 -12.63 20.86 -17.46
N ALA A 6 -12.93 21.07 -16.18
CA ALA A 6 -13.64 22.25 -15.68
C ALA A 6 -12.70 23.02 -14.74
N ILE A 7 -12.75 24.36 -14.83
CA ILE A 7 -11.97 25.27 -13.99
C ILE A 7 -12.93 26.31 -13.44
N GLU A 8 -12.96 26.46 -12.13
CA GLU A 8 -13.83 27.39 -11.43
C GLU A 8 -13.07 28.13 -10.33
N MET A 9 -13.53 29.35 -10.00
CA MET A 9 -13.03 30.09 -8.84
C MET A 9 -13.88 29.72 -7.62
N LEU A 10 -13.22 29.32 -6.54
CA LEU A 10 -13.87 29.03 -5.27
C LEU A 10 -13.96 30.31 -4.44
N ASN A 11 -15.16 30.63 -3.95
CA ASN A 11 -15.39 31.74 -3.03
C ASN A 11 -15.43 31.21 -1.58
N GLN A 12 -14.26 30.88 -1.03
CA GLN A 12 -14.11 30.30 0.31
C GLN A 12 -12.96 30.95 1.07
N THR A 13 -13.06 31.00 2.41
CA THR A 13 -11.95 31.41 3.27
C THR A 13 -10.81 30.40 3.14
N PRO A 14 -9.57 30.84 2.82
CA PRO A 14 -8.41 29.97 2.78
C PRO A 14 -8.26 29.17 4.08
N VAL A 15 -7.85 27.89 4.01
CA VAL A 15 -7.75 27.00 5.18
C VAL A 15 -6.89 27.61 6.28
N GLN A 16 -5.75 28.21 5.91
CA GLN A 16 -4.83 28.87 6.84
C GLN A 16 -5.43 30.08 7.58
N ASP A 17 -6.49 30.70 7.04
CA ASP A 17 -7.17 31.84 7.65
C ASP A 17 -8.41 31.42 8.45
N GLN A 18 -8.72 30.12 8.51
CA GLN A 18 -9.85 29.63 9.30
C GLN A 18 -9.52 29.68 10.80
N GLN A 19 -10.56 29.89 11.61
CA GLN A 19 -10.40 29.97 13.07
C GLN A 19 -9.92 28.65 13.69
N ILE A 20 -10.25 27.52 13.08
CA ILE A 20 -9.97 26.17 13.58
C ILE A 20 -9.44 25.34 12.43
N GLU A 21 -8.28 24.71 12.63
CA GLU A 21 -7.66 23.76 11.71
C GLU A 21 -7.27 22.50 12.48
N LEU A 22 -7.53 21.32 11.89
CA LEU A 22 -7.15 20.04 12.46
C LEU A 22 -6.40 19.24 11.38
N VAL A 23 -5.19 18.80 11.72
CA VAL A 23 -4.33 18.02 10.84
C VAL A 23 -3.80 16.82 11.62
N GLU A 24 -3.83 15.65 11.00
CA GLU A 24 -3.28 14.40 11.55
C GLU A 24 -2.35 13.75 10.51
N ARG A 25 -1.24 13.19 10.99
CA ARG A 25 -0.36 12.32 10.22
C ARG A 25 -0.03 11.09 11.04
N LYS A 26 -0.30 9.91 10.47
CA LYS A 26 0.16 8.64 11.02
C LYS A 26 1.59 8.39 10.54
N CYS A 27 2.52 8.29 11.49
CA CYS A 27 3.94 8.09 11.20
C CYS A 27 4.25 6.63 10.82
N LEU A 28 5.48 6.37 10.38
CA LEU A 28 5.89 5.08 9.82
C LEU A 28 5.61 3.87 10.73
N GLY A 29 5.76 4.02 12.04
CA GLY A 29 5.51 2.94 13.02
C GLY A 29 4.04 2.73 13.39
N HIS A 30 3.12 3.57 12.89
CA HIS A 30 1.69 3.40 13.14
C HIS A 30 1.18 2.15 12.40
N PRO A 31 0.37 1.27 13.03
CA PRO A 31 -0.13 0.05 12.40
C PRO A 31 -0.78 0.28 11.03
N ASP A 32 -1.67 1.26 10.89
CA ASP A 32 -2.28 1.59 9.60
C ASP A 32 -1.24 1.97 8.52
N SER A 33 -0.24 2.80 8.86
CA SER A 33 0.82 3.17 7.92
C SER A 33 1.74 2.00 7.57
N ILE A 34 1.95 1.07 8.51
CA ILE A 34 2.65 -0.18 8.23
C ILE A 34 1.83 -1.03 7.26
N ALA A 35 0.51 -1.12 7.43
CA ALA A 35 -0.37 -1.85 6.52
C ALA A 35 -0.32 -1.25 5.10
N ASP A 36 -0.44 0.08 4.98
CA ASP A 36 -0.32 0.81 3.72
C ASP A 36 1.03 0.54 3.04
N GLY A 37 2.12 0.63 3.81
CA GLY A 37 3.45 0.43 3.28
C GLY A 37 3.75 -1.02 2.89
N ILE A 38 3.21 -2.00 3.62
CA ILE A 38 3.25 -3.41 3.22
C ILE A 38 2.51 -3.59 1.90
N ALA A 39 1.27 -3.11 1.81
CA ALA A 39 0.43 -3.23 0.61
C ALA A 39 1.14 -2.66 -0.64
N GLU A 40 1.70 -1.46 -0.52
CA GLU A 40 2.45 -0.80 -1.60
C GLU A 40 3.76 -1.55 -1.94
N SER A 41 4.48 -2.03 -0.93
CA SER A 41 5.73 -2.79 -1.15
C SER A 41 5.49 -4.07 -1.96
N ILE A 42 4.38 -4.75 -1.70
CA ILE A 42 3.97 -5.95 -2.42
C ILE A 42 3.58 -5.59 -3.85
N SER A 43 2.76 -4.56 -4.06
CA SER A 43 2.35 -4.14 -5.40
C SER A 43 3.56 -3.81 -6.27
N ARG A 44 4.52 -3.05 -5.75
CA ARG A 44 5.76 -2.72 -6.47
C ARG A 44 6.60 -3.96 -6.78
N ALA A 45 6.71 -4.90 -5.85
CA ALA A 45 7.45 -6.14 -6.05
C ALA A 45 6.79 -7.04 -7.12
N LEU A 46 5.46 -7.11 -7.14
CA LEU A 46 4.70 -7.82 -8.17
C LEU A 46 4.85 -7.13 -9.53
N CYS A 47 4.73 -5.80 -9.61
CA CYS A 47 4.99 -5.03 -10.83
C CYS A 47 6.35 -5.38 -11.45
N ASN A 48 7.42 -5.31 -10.65
CA ASN A 48 8.77 -5.63 -11.10
C ASN A 48 8.87 -7.10 -11.58
N THR A 49 8.31 -8.03 -10.81
CA THR A 49 8.30 -9.46 -11.18
C THR A 49 7.61 -9.67 -12.53
N TYR A 50 6.48 -9.00 -12.77
CA TYR A 50 5.75 -9.11 -14.03
C TYR A 50 6.50 -8.47 -15.20
N ILE A 51 7.11 -7.30 -14.99
CA ILE A 51 7.92 -6.62 -16.00
C ILE A 51 9.14 -7.48 -16.39
N ASP A 52 9.85 -8.03 -15.40
CA ASP A 52 11.06 -8.82 -15.62
C ASP A 52 10.78 -10.14 -16.36
N GLN A 53 9.64 -10.78 -16.07
CA GLN A 53 9.29 -12.08 -16.67
C GLN A 53 8.50 -11.95 -17.99
N PHE A 54 7.62 -10.95 -18.09
CA PHE A 54 6.62 -10.88 -19.16
C PHE A 54 6.62 -9.55 -19.92
N GLY A 55 7.49 -8.59 -19.55
CA GLY A 55 7.63 -7.30 -20.24
C GLY A 55 6.52 -6.30 -19.96
N GLY A 56 5.65 -6.55 -18.97
CA GLY A 56 4.56 -5.64 -18.62
C GLY A 56 3.93 -5.99 -17.27
N VAL A 57 3.16 -5.05 -16.71
CA VAL A 57 2.44 -5.25 -15.45
C VAL A 57 1.18 -6.07 -15.70
N LEU A 58 0.98 -7.14 -14.94
CA LEU A 58 -0.24 -7.93 -14.94
C LEU A 58 -1.20 -7.46 -13.83
N HIS A 59 -2.48 -7.79 -13.98
CA HIS A 59 -3.51 -7.40 -13.03
C HIS A 59 -3.19 -7.91 -11.61
N HIS A 60 -3.17 -6.98 -10.65
CA HIS A 60 -3.12 -7.24 -9.22
C HIS A 60 -3.64 -6.01 -8.46
N ASN A 61 -4.23 -6.22 -7.28
CA ASN A 61 -4.57 -5.20 -6.30
C ASN A 61 -4.24 -5.77 -4.92
N THR A 62 -3.31 -5.18 -4.19
CA THR A 62 -2.78 -5.70 -2.91
C THR A 62 -3.04 -4.74 -1.75
N ASP A 63 -4.09 -3.95 -1.90
CA ASP A 63 -4.60 -2.92 -1.00
C ASP A 63 -5.47 -3.49 0.14
N GLN A 64 -5.43 -4.81 0.35
CA GLN A 64 -6.19 -5.51 1.37
C GLN A 64 -5.23 -6.24 2.31
N GLY A 65 -5.50 -6.17 3.60
CA GLY A 65 -4.70 -6.84 4.62
C GLY A 65 -5.12 -6.41 6.01
N GLU A 66 -4.58 -7.10 7.00
CA GLU A 66 -4.92 -6.87 8.41
C GLU A 66 -3.66 -6.97 9.26
N ILE A 67 -3.51 -6.06 10.22
CA ILE A 67 -2.49 -6.16 11.28
C ILE A 67 -3.21 -6.35 12.60
N VAL A 68 -3.15 -7.58 13.12
CA VAL A 68 -3.73 -7.93 14.42
C VAL A 68 -2.68 -7.76 15.51
N ALA A 69 -3.06 -6.99 16.53
CA ALA A 69 -2.18 -6.67 17.65
C ALA A 69 -1.66 -7.93 18.38
N GLY A 70 -0.37 -7.90 18.68
CA GLY A 70 0.28 -8.80 19.63
C GLY A 70 0.13 -8.32 21.07
N GLU A 71 1.04 -8.76 21.94
CA GLU A 71 1.14 -8.33 23.33
C GLU A 71 2.61 -8.23 23.72
N SER A 72 3.00 -7.19 24.45
CA SER A 72 4.38 -6.97 24.89
C SER A 72 4.45 -6.55 26.35
N MET A 73 5.60 -6.82 26.97
CA MET A 73 5.94 -6.39 28.32
C MET A 73 7.24 -5.58 28.26
N PRO A 74 7.15 -4.27 27.95
CA PRO A 74 8.31 -3.40 27.84
C PRO A 74 8.88 -3.05 29.23
N GLN A 75 10.20 -2.87 29.30
CA GLN A 75 10.88 -2.39 30.51
C GLN A 75 12.14 -1.59 30.14
N PHE A 76 12.68 -0.78 31.05
CA PHE A 76 13.95 -0.12 30.78
C PHE A 76 15.07 -1.13 30.47
N GLY A 77 15.84 -0.87 29.43
CA GLY A 77 16.91 -1.77 28.96
C GLY A 77 16.42 -2.99 28.16
N GLY A 78 15.13 -3.08 27.82
CA GLY A 78 14.62 -4.12 26.91
C GLY A 78 13.14 -4.44 27.10
N GLY A 79 12.83 -5.72 27.25
CA GLY A 79 11.46 -6.21 27.34
C GLY A 79 11.29 -7.51 26.58
N LYS A 80 10.05 -7.97 26.47
CA LYS A 80 9.71 -9.17 25.70
C LYS A 80 8.39 -9.01 24.98
N ILE A 81 8.31 -9.58 23.78
CA ILE A 81 7.04 -9.83 23.10
C ILE A 81 6.45 -11.11 23.70
N ILE A 82 5.22 -11.00 24.22
CA ILE A 82 4.47 -12.10 24.85
C ILE A 82 3.68 -12.87 23.80
N LYS A 83 3.02 -12.12 22.92
CA LYS A 83 2.23 -12.65 21.80
C LYS A 83 2.69 -11.94 20.52
N PRO A 84 3.05 -12.69 19.47
CA PRO A 84 3.49 -12.09 18.22
C PRO A 84 2.37 -11.30 17.57
N ILE A 85 2.74 -10.28 16.80
CA ILE A 85 1.84 -9.59 15.88
C ILE A 85 1.44 -10.58 14.79
N PHE A 86 0.19 -10.54 14.34
CA PHE A 86 -0.24 -11.31 13.18
C PHE A 86 -0.55 -10.38 12.01
N ILE A 87 -0.01 -10.68 10.83
CA ILE A 87 -0.26 -9.93 9.60
C ILE A 87 -0.85 -10.86 8.55
N LEU A 88 -2.00 -10.47 8.01
CA LEU A 88 -2.61 -11.11 6.85
C LEU A 88 -2.37 -10.25 5.61
N LEU A 89 -1.70 -10.82 4.61
CA LEU A 89 -1.58 -10.23 3.28
C LEU A 89 -2.73 -10.75 2.41
N ASP A 90 -3.57 -9.87 1.89
CA ASP A 90 -4.74 -10.23 1.08
C ASP A 90 -4.79 -9.41 -0.22
N GLY A 91 -5.78 -9.68 -1.06
CA GLY A 91 -6.03 -9.01 -2.32
C GLY A 91 -6.03 -9.96 -3.50
N ARG A 92 -5.69 -9.44 -4.68
CA ARG A 92 -5.71 -10.15 -5.97
C ARG A 92 -4.35 -10.07 -6.64
N ALA A 93 -3.89 -11.18 -7.18
CA ALA A 93 -2.69 -11.21 -8.03
C ALA A 93 -2.87 -12.21 -9.19
N THR A 94 -2.19 -11.93 -10.30
CA THR A 94 -2.08 -12.88 -11.41
C THR A 94 -1.02 -13.93 -11.06
N LYS A 95 -1.46 -15.18 -10.81
CA LYS A 95 -0.61 -16.31 -10.39
C LYS A 95 -0.14 -17.20 -11.54
N GLU A 96 -0.73 -17.06 -12.71
CA GLU A 96 -0.35 -17.79 -13.92
C GLU A 96 -0.60 -16.91 -15.14
N PHE A 97 0.34 -16.90 -16.08
CA PHE A 97 0.21 -16.16 -17.34
C PHE A 97 0.94 -16.91 -18.46
N LYS A 98 0.31 -17.04 -19.63
CA LYS A 98 0.85 -17.79 -20.79
C LYS A 98 1.33 -19.22 -20.45
N GLY A 99 0.68 -19.88 -19.48
CA GLY A 99 1.02 -21.23 -19.02
C GLY A 99 2.18 -21.31 -18.02
N GLU A 100 2.79 -20.18 -17.63
CA GLU A 100 3.83 -20.10 -16.62
C GLU A 100 3.27 -19.70 -15.26
N LYS A 101 3.67 -20.41 -14.20
CA LYS A 101 3.28 -20.09 -12.82
C LYS A 101 4.18 -19.01 -12.24
N ILE A 102 3.57 -18.06 -11.56
CA ILE A 102 4.23 -16.91 -10.95
C ILE A 102 4.17 -17.08 -9.43
N ALA A 103 5.34 -17.03 -8.77
CA ALA A 103 5.49 -17.20 -7.33
C ALA A 103 5.03 -15.96 -6.52
N THR A 104 3.83 -15.46 -6.82
CA THR A 104 3.22 -14.25 -6.25
C THR A 104 3.24 -14.21 -4.72
N ASP A 105 2.82 -15.29 -4.06
CA ASP A 105 2.76 -15.35 -2.59
C ASP A 105 4.16 -15.25 -1.97
N THR A 106 5.16 -15.89 -2.60
CA THR A 106 6.57 -15.80 -2.18
C THR A 106 7.11 -14.38 -2.35
N VAL A 107 6.80 -13.73 -3.47
CA VAL A 107 7.17 -12.33 -3.73
C VAL A 107 6.54 -11.40 -2.68
N ALA A 108 5.26 -11.59 -2.38
CA ALA A 108 4.54 -10.79 -1.40
C ALA A 108 5.11 -10.93 0.01
N LEU A 109 5.31 -12.17 0.48
CA LEU A 109 5.92 -12.44 1.79
C LEU A 109 7.31 -11.83 1.91
N LYS A 110 8.13 -11.93 0.86
CA LYS A 110 9.47 -11.33 0.84
C LYS A 110 9.40 -9.80 0.91
N ALA A 111 8.57 -9.18 0.07
CA ALA A 111 8.42 -7.72 0.01
C ALA A 111 7.94 -7.13 1.34
N ALA A 112 6.92 -7.76 1.95
CA ALA A 112 6.39 -7.35 3.25
C ALA A 112 7.46 -7.44 4.36
N LYS A 113 8.23 -8.54 4.40
CA LYS A 113 9.33 -8.70 5.37
C LYS A 113 10.44 -7.68 5.16
N ASP A 114 10.83 -7.42 3.91
CA ASP A 114 11.88 -6.45 3.60
C ASP A 114 11.44 -5.02 3.96
N TYR A 115 10.18 -4.67 3.71
CA TYR A 115 9.59 -3.41 4.15
C TYR A 115 9.62 -3.28 5.67
N LEU A 116 9.14 -4.29 6.41
CA LEU A 116 9.16 -4.27 7.87
C LEU A 116 10.57 -4.13 8.45
N ARG A 117 11.59 -4.78 7.87
CA ARG A 117 12.99 -4.61 8.30
C ARG A 117 13.49 -3.18 8.16
N SER A 118 12.97 -2.43 7.18
CA SER A 118 13.36 -1.03 6.95
C SER A 118 12.64 -0.04 7.87
N VAL A 119 11.42 -0.39 8.33
CA VAL A 119 10.57 0.51 9.12
C VAL A 119 10.65 0.23 10.61
N VAL A 120 10.75 -1.03 11.01
CA VAL A 120 10.80 -1.47 12.41
C VAL A 120 11.96 -2.46 12.60
N PRO A 121 13.23 -2.01 12.47
CA PRO A 121 14.40 -2.90 12.46
C PRO A 121 14.60 -3.66 13.79
N GLU A 122 14.05 -3.18 14.90
CA GLU A 122 14.11 -3.84 16.21
C GLU A 122 13.15 -5.05 16.32
N LEU A 123 12.21 -5.20 15.38
CA LEU A 123 11.27 -6.32 15.36
C LEU A 123 11.93 -7.57 14.76
N ASP A 124 12.22 -8.56 15.60
CA ASP A 124 12.59 -9.90 15.14
C ASP A 124 11.41 -10.57 14.41
N LEU A 125 11.45 -10.58 13.09
CA LEU A 125 10.35 -11.07 12.25
C LEU A 125 10.14 -12.59 12.32
N ASP A 126 11.12 -13.36 12.83
CA ASP A 126 10.99 -14.81 12.97
C ASP A 126 10.37 -15.19 14.31
N ARG A 127 10.50 -14.34 15.34
CA ARG A 127 10.00 -14.59 16.70
C ARG A 127 8.78 -13.76 17.07
N HIS A 128 8.68 -12.53 16.58
CA HIS A 128 7.70 -11.53 17.03
C HIS A 128 6.55 -11.35 16.04
N LEU A 129 6.58 -12.05 14.91
CA LEU A 129 5.62 -11.90 13.83
C LEU A 129 5.16 -13.24 13.30
N ILE A 130 3.86 -13.35 13.04
CA ILE A 130 3.28 -14.39 12.19
C ILE A 130 2.71 -13.69 10.97
N MET A 131 3.08 -14.15 9.78
CA MET A 131 2.60 -13.57 8.52
C MET A 131 1.98 -14.67 7.67
N ASP A 132 0.74 -14.48 7.24
CA ASP A 132 0.04 -15.35 6.29
C ASP A 132 -0.28 -14.57 5.01
N CYS A 133 -0.29 -15.27 3.88
CA CYS A 133 -0.54 -14.70 2.57
C CYS A 133 -1.70 -15.43 1.89
N ARG A 134 -2.77 -14.70 1.57
CA ARG A 134 -4.02 -15.23 1.03
C ARG A 134 -4.43 -14.57 -0.28
N LEU A 135 -3.45 -14.12 -1.09
CA LEU A 135 -3.73 -13.51 -2.39
C LEU A 135 -4.63 -14.42 -3.25
N GLY A 136 -5.80 -13.92 -3.59
CA GLY A 136 -6.72 -14.55 -4.53
C GLY A 136 -6.26 -14.37 -5.97
N THR A 137 -6.77 -15.20 -6.87
CA THR A 137 -6.68 -14.91 -8.31
C THR A 137 -7.69 -13.82 -8.67
N GLY A 138 -7.29 -12.83 -9.46
CA GLY A 138 -8.22 -11.84 -10.02
C GLY A 138 -9.28 -12.50 -10.92
N SER A 139 -10.48 -11.92 -10.98
CA SER A 139 -11.55 -12.38 -11.87
C SER A 139 -11.11 -12.32 -13.32
N THR A 140 -11.57 -13.27 -14.13
CA THR A 140 -11.28 -13.37 -15.57
C THR A 140 -11.61 -12.08 -16.31
N ASP A 141 -12.69 -11.40 -15.94
CA ASP A 141 -13.19 -10.18 -16.61
C ASP A 141 -12.25 -8.97 -16.47
N LEU A 142 -11.46 -8.90 -15.39
CA LEU A 142 -10.48 -7.83 -15.18
C LEU A 142 -9.14 -8.08 -15.87
N ARG A 143 -8.87 -9.33 -16.29
CA ARG A 143 -7.64 -9.68 -17.03
C ARG A 143 -7.65 -9.09 -18.44
N ASP A 144 -8.81 -9.05 -19.08
CA ASP A 144 -9.00 -8.50 -20.43
C ASP A 144 -8.79 -6.97 -20.48
N VAL A 145 -8.90 -6.29 -19.33
CA VAL A 145 -8.62 -4.85 -19.20
C VAL A 145 -7.11 -4.57 -19.13
N PHE A 146 -6.33 -5.53 -18.63
CA PHE A 146 -4.89 -5.41 -18.39
C PHE A 146 -4.09 -6.28 -19.37
N ASN A 147 -4.40 -6.19 -20.66
CA ASN A 147 -3.58 -6.85 -21.68
C ASN A 147 -2.39 -5.95 -22.06
N PRO A 148 -1.14 -6.31 -21.70
CA PRO A 148 0.05 -5.51 -22.02
C PRO A 148 0.36 -5.44 -23.52
N GLU A 149 -0.29 -6.26 -24.37
CA GLU A 149 0.01 -6.36 -25.80
C GLU A 149 -0.50 -5.18 -26.66
N GLU A 150 -1.22 -4.21 -26.08
CA GLU A 150 -1.62 -3.01 -26.80
C GLU A 150 -1.05 -1.78 -26.10
N GLY A 151 -0.15 -1.05 -26.77
CA GLY A 151 0.36 0.28 -26.36
C GLY A 151 -0.71 1.38 -26.33
N LYS A 152 -1.91 1.02 -25.87
CA LYS A 152 -3.07 1.86 -25.67
C LYS A 152 -3.10 2.29 -24.20
N ILE A 153 -3.68 3.47 -23.98
CA ILE A 153 -3.92 4.00 -22.64
C ILE A 153 -4.80 2.98 -21.88
N PRO A 154 -4.41 2.54 -20.66
CA PRO A 154 -5.20 1.57 -19.89
C PRO A 154 -6.59 2.10 -19.60
N ARG A 155 -7.58 1.19 -19.53
CA ARG A 155 -8.93 1.57 -19.07
C ARG A 155 -8.94 1.64 -17.55
N ALA A 156 -9.83 2.46 -17.01
CA ALA A 156 -10.09 2.46 -15.57
C ALA A 156 -10.63 1.08 -15.15
N ASN A 157 -10.11 0.57 -14.03
CA ASN A 157 -10.56 -0.68 -13.41
C ASN A 157 -11.84 -0.48 -12.58
N ASP A 158 -12.12 0.75 -12.14
CA ASP A 158 -13.28 1.11 -11.34
C ASP A 158 -13.73 2.57 -11.58
N THR A 159 -14.93 2.92 -11.13
CA THR A 159 -15.44 4.30 -11.11
C THR A 159 -15.02 4.97 -9.81
N SER A 160 -13.81 5.55 -9.81
CA SER A 160 -13.20 6.21 -8.65
C SER A 160 -12.82 7.66 -8.96
N PHE A 161 -12.60 8.48 -7.92
CA PHE A 161 -12.10 9.86 -8.05
C PHE A 161 -10.92 10.11 -7.10
N GLY A 162 -9.99 10.96 -7.53
CA GLY A 162 -8.88 11.43 -6.71
C GLY A 162 -9.04 12.91 -6.36
N VAL A 163 -8.65 13.30 -5.14
CA VAL A 163 -8.68 14.69 -4.66
C VAL A 163 -7.26 15.08 -4.26
N SER A 164 -6.86 16.28 -4.64
CA SER A 164 -5.59 16.87 -4.21
C SER A 164 -5.72 18.39 -4.15
N TYR A 165 -4.82 19.01 -3.40
CA TYR A 165 -4.72 20.45 -3.27
C TYR A 165 -3.26 20.86 -3.06
N ALA A 166 -2.99 22.14 -3.33
CA ALA A 166 -1.71 22.78 -3.05
C ALA A 166 -1.93 24.30 -2.96
N PRO A 167 -1.09 25.03 -2.20
CA PRO A 167 -0.05 24.52 -1.31
C PRO A 167 -0.63 23.98 0.00
N PHE A 168 0.22 23.37 0.83
CA PHE A 168 -0.12 23.07 2.22
C PHE A 168 -0.14 24.34 3.08
N SER A 169 -1.03 24.36 4.07
CA SER A 169 -1.03 25.34 5.16
C SER A 169 0.25 25.23 6.00
N ASP A 170 0.49 26.20 6.88
CA ASP A 170 1.64 26.13 7.79
C ASP A 170 1.48 25.03 8.84
N LEU A 171 0.26 24.71 9.29
CA LEU A 171 0.02 23.58 10.19
C LEU A 171 0.26 22.25 9.47
N GLU A 172 -0.19 22.10 8.24
CA GLU A 172 0.04 20.89 7.43
C GLU A 172 1.52 20.64 7.15
N LYS A 173 2.29 21.69 6.82
CA LYS A 173 3.74 21.60 6.69
C LYS A 173 4.38 21.17 8.01
N CYS A 174 4.01 21.81 9.12
CA CYS A 174 4.52 21.47 10.45
C CYS A 174 4.28 20.00 10.78
N ILE A 175 3.04 19.52 10.68
CA ILE A 175 2.69 18.12 10.96
C ILE A 175 3.39 17.14 10.01
N ARG A 176 3.61 17.52 8.75
CA ARG A 176 4.35 16.69 7.79
C ARG A 176 5.83 16.56 8.13
N GLU A 177 6.45 17.62 8.63
CA GLU A 177 7.90 17.71 8.87
C GLU A 177 8.31 17.16 10.23
N VAL A 178 7.40 17.07 11.20
CA VAL A 178 7.67 16.40 12.49
C VAL A 178 7.91 14.90 12.25
N SER A 179 9.10 14.44 12.65
CA SER A 179 9.56 13.05 12.55
C SER A 179 9.10 12.21 13.73
#